data_AF-A0A378KHP2-F1
#
_entry.id   AF-A0A378KHP2-F1
#
_cell.length_a   1.000
_cell.length_b   1.000
_cell.length_c   1.000
_cell.angle_alpha   90.00
_cell.angle_beta   90.00
_cell.angle_gamma   90.00
#
_symmetry.space_group_name_H-M   'P 1'
#
loop_
_entity.id
_entity.type
_entity.pdbx_description
1 polymer ?
#
loop_
_entity_poly.entity_id
_entity_poly.type
_entity_poly.pdbx_seq_one_letter_code
_entity_poly.pdbx_strand_id
1 'polypeptide(L)'
;MSNKNLTCNKITILLAKPRIGTCYIQPITNTFNYVDNNVNYAVNINFINFDIEVIITTSKLVNIDTLRDNFLSLYEIKMLFLRYFPNIQKIEVSNTIDSHYDDELEKKSTQLYENFLVAYSSYGDLKKNCACLIDIATFNYDQIFPKWIPFKNNYDFPYRMYLYTTSTMEFLIDLRLALLSQVFEPLFKAFLIREKPQNFKEVIQETILLKGTSIFKKQINEVTLIPMIDKIKTNRNQLFHVEKKKNIPNGSECLYIFHKLNLLYRYCLLELLEVDLSTYSSRLENFITTIETSFDDCS
;
A
#
# COMPACT_ATOMS: atom_id res chain seq x y z
N MET A 1 12.03 -33.41 -2.56
CA MET A 1 12.54 -33.03 -1.22
C MET A 1 11.32 -32.74 -0.35
N SER A 2 11.13 -33.45 0.76
CA SER A 2 9.99 -33.22 1.64
C SER A 2 10.07 -31.80 2.18
N ASN A 3 9.05 -30.99 1.94
CA ASN A 3 8.92 -29.65 2.48
C ASN A 3 8.71 -29.79 3.99
N LYS A 4 9.80 -29.92 4.75
CA LYS A 4 9.76 -29.92 6.21
C LYS A 4 9.28 -28.51 6.58
N ASN A 5 8.11 -28.40 7.21
CA ASN A 5 7.59 -27.12 7.68
C ASN A 5 8.51 -26.62 8.79
N LEU A 6 9.53 -25.84 8.41
CA LEU A 6 10.43 -25.16 9.33
C LEU A 6 9.62 -24.19 10.18
N THR A 7 9.84 -24.26 11.49
CA THR A 7 9.14 -23.44 12.47
C THR A 7 10.10 -22.50 13.15
N CYS A 8 9.66 -21.27 13.39
CA CYS A 8 10.35 -20.36 14.28
C CYS A 8 9.40 -19.53 15.12
N ASN A 9 9.93 -18.75 16.07
CA ASN A 9 9.12 -17.85 16.88
C ASN A 9 9.51 -16.37 16.75
N LYS A 10 10.53 -16.04 15.96
CA LYS A 10 10.96 -14.66 15.72
C LYS A 10 11.33 -14.44 14.25
N ILE A 11 10.88 -13.32 13.69
CA ILE A 11 11.39 -12.74 12.46
C ILE A 11 11.82 -11.29 12.71
N THR A 12 13.01 -10.93 12.22
CA THR A 12 13.53 -9.57 12.20
C THR A 12 13.68 -9.14 10.74
N ILE A 13 13.19 -7.95 10.40
CA ILE A 13 13.31 -7.38 9.06
C ILE A 13 13.91 -5.99 9.18
N LEU A 14 15.01 -5.75 8.47
CA LEU A 14 15.62 -4.44 8.34
C LEU A 14 15.17 -3.81 7.02
N LEU A 15 14.57 -2.63 7.09
CA LEU A 15 14.12 -1.84 5.95
C LEU A 15 14.93 -0.55 5.85
N ALA A 16 15.29 -0.17 4.63
CA ALA A 16 15.87 1.14 4.39
C ALA A 16 14.84 2.23 4.74
N LYS A 17 15.25 3.27 5.46
CA LYS A 17 14.36 4.41 5.74
C LYS A 17 13.95 5.11 4.44
N PRO A 18 12.72 5.63 4.40
CA PRO A 18 12.32 6.60 3.40
C PRO A 18 13.34 7.73 3.22
N ARG A 19 13.87 7.89 2.00
CA ARG A 19 14.80 9.00 1.67
C ARG A 19 14.18 10.38 1.89
N ILE A 20 12.86 10.45 1.88
CA ILE A 20 12.06 11.65 2.05
C ILE A 20 11.01 11.29 3.11
N GLY A 21 11.30 11.63 4.36
CA GLY A 21 10.50 11.26 5.52
C GLY A 21 10.97 12.03 6.75
N THR A 22 10.17 12.03 7.81
CA THR A 22 10.54 12.67 9.07
C THR A 22 11.87 12.13 9.58
N CYS A 23 12.87 13.01 9.69
CA CYS A 23 14.13 12.68 10.33
C CYS A 23 13.91 12.63 11.84
N TYR A 24 13.61 11.44 12.37
CA TYR A 24 13.64 11.23 13.82
C TYR A 24 15.08 11.39 14.31
N ILE A 25 15.33 12.45 15.08
CA ILE A 25 16.64 12.79 15.65
C ILE A 25 16.97 11.84 16.81
N GLN A 26 15.94 11.25 17.42
CA GLN A 26 16.05 10.25 18.48
C GLN A 26 15.41 8.94 18.02
N PRO A 27 15.91 7.78 18.47
CA PRO A 27 15.26 6.51 18.22
C PRO A 27 13.82 6.51 18.74
N ILE A 28 12.88 6.14 17.87
CA ILE A 28 11.48 5.95 18.25
C ILE A 28 11.17 4.48 18.13
N THR A 29 10.43 3.93 19.10
CA THR A 29 9.95 2.55 19.04
C THR A 29 8.43 2.55 19.15
N ASN A 30 7.78 1.82 18.25
CA ASN A 30 6.35 1.57 18.30
C ASN A 30 6.12 0.09 18.57
N THR A 31 5.29 -0.22 19.57
CA THR A 31 5.06 -1.60 20.00
C THR A 31 3.58 -1.88 20.07
N PHE A 32 3.15 -3.04 19.61
CA PHE A 32 1.78 -3.51 19.79
C PHE A 32 1.72 -5.04 19.83
N ASN A 33 0.62 -5.56 20.38
CA ASN A 33 0.35 -6.99 20.46
C ASN A 33 -0.98 -7.31 19.79
N TYR A 34 -1.11 -8.52 19.26
CA TYR A 34 -2.38 -9.03 18.76
C TYR A 34 -2.41 -10.56 18.89
N VAL A 35 -3.62 -11.11 18.74
CA VAL A 35 -3.85 -12.56 18.76
C VAL A 35 -4.37 -12.98 17.40
N ASP A 36 -3.73 -13.97 16.79
CA ASP A 36 -4.21 -14.64 15.58
C ASP A 36 -4.06 -16.16 15.74
N ASN A 37 -5.08 -16.92 15.34
CA ASN A 37 -5.10 -18.39 15.42
C ASN A 37 -4.64 -18.96 16.79
N ASN A 38 -5.06 -18.34 17.90
CA ASN A 38 -4.66 -18.70 19.27
C ASN A 38 -3.12 -18.64 19.50
N VAL A 39 -2.46 -17.71 18.83
CA VAL A 39 -1.04 -17.37 19.01
C VAL A 39 -0.94 -15.90 19.37
N ASN A 40 -0.19 -15.58 20.43
CA ASN A 40 0.09 -14.20 20.78
C ASN A 40 1.29 -13.71 19.99
N TYR A 41 1.11 -12.60 19.28
CA TYR A 41 2.16 -11.91 18.53
C TYR A 41 2.52 -10.61 19.24
N ALA A 42 3.81 -10.35 19.37
CA ALA A 42 4.35 -9.07 19.79
C ALA A 42 5.16 -8.45 18.66
N VAL A 43 4.87 -7.19 18.34
CA VAL A 43 5.52 -6.45 17.25
C VAL A 43 6.24 -5.25 17.83
N ASN A 44 7.52 -5.11 17.49
CA ASN A 44 8.33 -3.93 17.77
C ASN A 44 8.80 -3.33 16.45
N ILE A 45 8.57 -2.04 16.25
CA ILE A 45 9.01 -1.29 15.08
C ILE A 45 9.96 -0.20 15.58
N ASN A 46 11.26 -0.43 15.39
CA ASN A 46 12.31 0.48 15.82
C ASN A 46 12.72 1.38 14.64
N PHE A 47 12.71 2.68 14.88
CA PHE A 47 13.16 3.70 13.93
C PHE A 47 14.52 4.22 14.41
N ILE A 48 15.60 3.69 13.84
CA ILE A 48 16.98 3.96 14.30
C ILE A 48 17.75 4.58 13.14
N ASN A 49 18.20 5.83 13.28
CA ASN A 49 18.97 6.55 12.27
C ASN A 49 18.30 6.53 10.86
N PHE A 50 18.84 5.68 9.96
CA PHE A 50 18.47 5.52 8.56
C PHE A 50 17.79 4.19 8.26
N ASP A 51 17.43 3.40 9.27
CA ASP A 51 16.79 2.10 9.07
C ASP A 51 15.53 1.97 9.92
N ILE A 52 14.64 1.09 9.48
CA ILE A 52 13.44 0.67 10.20
C ILE A 52 13.61 -0.82 10.47
N GLU A 53 13.72 -1.19 11.72
CA GLU A 53 13.79 -2.59 12.13
C GLU A 53 12.41 -3.03 12.62
N VAL A 54 11.87 -4.08 12.02
CA VAL A 54 10.60 -4.70 12.42
C VAL A 54 10.92 -6.05 13.03
N ILE A 55 10.54 -6.25 14.29
CA ILE A 55 10.69 -7.50 15.01
C ILE A 55 9.29 -8.02 15.33
N ILE A 56 8.98 -9.22 14.86
CA ILE A 56 7.74 -9.93 15.22
C ILE A 56 8.15 -11.19 15.97
N THR A 57 7.65 -11.33 17.20
CA THR A 57 7.82 -12.52 18.03
C THR A 57 6.49 -13.17 18.33
N THR A 58 6.52 -14.47 18.61
CA THR A 58 5.35 -15.28 18.94
C THR A 58 5.56 -16.05 20.24
N SER A 59 4.46 -16.32 20.94
CA SER A 59 4.47 -17.07 22.20
C SER A 59 4.81 -18.55 22.07
N LYS A 60 4.82 -19.11 20.85
CA LYS A 60 5.16 -20.51 20.54
C LYS A 60 5.76 -20.60 19.13
N LEU A 61 6.40 -21.72 18.81
CA LEU A 61 6.88 -21.97 17.44
C LEU A 61 5.72 -21.99 16.44
N VAL A 62 5.87 -21.28 15.33
CA VAL A 62 4.92 -21.22 14.21
C VAL A 62 5.64 -21.47 12.89
N ASN A 63 4.90 -21.75 11.81
CA ASN A 63 5.49 -21.86 10.49
C ASN A 63 6.13 -20.51 10.09
N ILE A 64 7.35 -20.55 9.56
CA ILE A 64 8.06 -19.36 9.06
C ILE A 64 7.21 -18.55 8.07
N ASP A 65 6.47 -19.22 7.18
CA ASP A 65 5.59 -18.57 6.21
C ASP A 65 4.51 -17.73 6.92
N THR A 66 4.01 -18.19 8.07
CA THR A 66 3.06 -17.42 8.88
C THR A 66 3.67 -16.13 9.41
N LEU A 67 4.92 -16.14 9.86
CA LEU A 67 5.62 -14.92 10.30
C LEU A 67 5.91 -13.97 9.13
N ARG A 68 6.29 -14.52 7.96
CA ARG A 68 6.43 -13.74 6.73
C ARG A 68 5.12 -13.04 6.36
N ASP A 69 4.01 -13.76 6.37
CA ASP A 69 2.71 -13.22 5.93
C ASP A 69 2.17 -12.14 6.90
N ASN A 70 2.47 -12.28 8.20
CA ASN A 70 2.21 -11.24 9.19
C ASN A 70 3.07 -9.98 8.96
N PHE A 71 4.36 -10.16 8.67
CA PHE A 71 5.21 -9.04 8.27
C PHE A 71 4.69 -8.35 7.00
N LEU A 72 4.33 -9.12 5.97
CA LEU A 72 3.80 -8.57 4.72
C LEU A 72 2.53 -7.74 4.96
N SER A 73 1.66 -8.21 5.85
CA SER A 73 0.45 -7.48 6.22
C SER A 73 0.77 -6.14 6.90
N LEU A 74 1.83 -6.07 7.73
CA LEU A 74 2.29 -4.81 8.31
C LEU A 74 2.94 -3.89 7.27
N TYR A 75 3.71 -4.48 6.37
CA TYR A 75 4.42 -3.79 5.31
C TYR A 75 3.45 -3.13 4.31
N GLU A 76 2.36 -3.80 4.01
CA GLU A 76 1.23 -3.29 3.22
C GLU A 76 0.53 -2.08 3.85
N ILE A 77 0.33 -2.06 5.17
CA ILE A 77 -0.17 -0.87 5.87
C ILE A 77 0.80 0.31 5.69
N LYS A 78 2.11 0.07 5.82
CA LYS A 78 3.12 1.12 5.60
C LYS A 78 3.06 1.67 4.17
N MET A 79 2.78 0.83 3.17
CA MET A 79 2.53 1.27 1.80
C MET A 79 1.33 2.23 1.70
N LEU A 80 0.25 2.01 2.45
CA LEU A 80 -0.87 2.97 2.51
C LEU A 80 -0.44 4.34 3.07
N PHE A 81 0.57 4.42 3.92
CA PHE A 81 1.06 5.68 4.50
C PHE A 81 2.13 6.35 3.63
N LEU A 82 3.06 5.55 3.10
CA LEU A 82 4.25 6.01 2.40
C LEU A 82 4.06 6.16 0.89
N ARG A 83 3.05 5.51 0.29
CA ARG A 83 2.84 5.35 -1.17
C ARG A 83 3.76 4.35 -1.86
N TYR A 84 4.77 3.84 -1.14
CA TYR A 84 5.69 2.85 -1.66
C TYR A 84 6.19 1.93 -0.55
N PHE A 85 6.84 0.85 -0.97
CA PHE A 85 7.49 -0.15 -0.14
C PHE A 85 8.97 0.21 0.10
N PRO A 86 9.39 0.51 1.34
CA PRO A 86 10.79 0.78 1.68
C PRO A 86 11.66 -0.46 1.51
N ASN A 87 12.71 -0.38 0.69
CA ASN A 87 13.53 -1.54 0.34
C ASN A 87 13.92 -2.41 1.56
N ILE A 88 13.67 -3.71 1.45
CA ILE A 88 14.11 -4.68 2.45
C ILE A 88 15.62 -4.85 2.30
N GLN A 89 16.38 -4.65 3.36
CA GLN A 89 17.83 -4.80 3.39
C GLN A 89 18.23 -6.19 3.93
N LYS A 90 17.48 -6.70 4.91
CA LYS A 90 17.78 -7.96 5.58
C LYS A 90 16.52 -8.60 6.15
N ILE A 91 16.48 -9.94 6.15
CA ILE A 91 15.51 -10.75 6.87
C ILE A 91 16.28 -11.77 7.68
N GLU A 92 15.89 -11.97 8.92
CA GLU A 92 16.43 -13.01 9.79
C GLU A 92 15.28 -13.72 10.50
N VAL A 93 15.24 -15.04 10.42
CA VAL A 93 14.38 -15.86 11.28
C VAL A 93 15.21 -16.57 12.33
N SER A 94 14.68 -16.67 13.54
CA SER A 94 15.38 -17.31 14.65
C SER A 94 14.44 -17.94 15.66
N ASN A 95 14.97 -18.88 16.43
CA ASN A 95 14.34 -19.46 17.61
C ASN A 95 14.92 -18.79 18.84
N THR A 96 14.08 -18.08 19.61
CA THR A 96 14.48 -17.55 20.91
C THR A 96 14.07 -18.47 22.06
N ILE A 97 13.29 -19.52 21.78
CA ILE A 97 12.84 -20.52 22.75
C ILE A 97 13.87 -21.67 22.87
N ASP A 98 14.50 -22.05 21.75
CA ASP A 98 15.57 -23.04 21.71
C ASP A 98 16.87 -22.38 21.23
N SER A 99 17.89 -22.38 22.08
CA SER A 99 19.15 -21.63 21.88
C SER A 99 20.14 -22.29 20.90
N HIS A 100 19.69 -23.21 20.06
CA HIS A 100 20.55 -23.89 19.09
C HIS A 100 20.59 -23.11 17.78
N TYR A 101 21.80 -22.85 17.29
CA TYR A 101 22.02 -22.33 15.95
C TYR A 101 21.50 -23.35 14.93
N ASP A 102 20.70 -22.89 13.96
CA ASP A 102 20.05 -23.75 12.97
C ASP A 102 20.39 -23.25 11.55
N ASP A 103 21.32 -23.94 10.91
CA ASP A 103 21.75 -23.70 9.52
C ASP A 103 20.57 -23.73 8.52
N GLU A 104 19.48 -24.45 8.82
CA GLU A 104 18.29 -24.48 7.96
C GLU A 104 17.50 -23.17 8.06
N LEU A 105 17.44 -22.53 9.23
CA LEU A 105 16.79 -21.22 9.42
C LEU A 105 17.56 -20.10 8.72
N GLU A 106 18.88 -20.13 8.74
CA GLU A 106 19.71 -19.16 8.02
C GLU A 106 19.47 -19.27 6.50
N LYS A 107 19.54 -20.49 5.95
CA LYS A 107 19.21 -20.73 4.53
C LYS A 107 17.80 -20.25 4.19
N LYS A 108 16.83 -20.49 5.06
CA LYS A 108 15.44 -20.06 4.85
C LYS A 108 15.30 -18.54 4.89
N SER A 109 16.06 -17.84 5.75
CA SER A 109 16.09 -16.38 5.80
C SER A 109 16.48 -15.77 4.45
N THR A 110 17.52 -16.30 3.83
CA THR A 110 17.96 -15.89 2.48
C THR A 110 16.88 -16.18 1.43
N GLN A 111 16.28 -17.37 1.44
CA GLN A 111 15.21 -17.73 0.50
C GLN A 111 13.96 -16.86 0.65
N LEU A 112 13.60 -16.42 1.86
CA LEU A 112 12.44 -15.55 2.06
C LEU A 112 12.62 -14.22 1.34
N TYR A 113 13.84 -13.67 1.36
CA TYR A 113 14.17 -12.44 0.67
C TYR A 113 14.05 -12.59 -0.86
N GLU A 114 14.59 -13.68 -1.41
CA GLU A 114 14.56 -13.95 -2.86
C GLU A 114 13.14 -14.22 -3.39
N ASN A 115 12.27 -14.78 -2.56
CA ASN A 115 10.92 -15.19 -2.96
C ASN A 115 9.85 -14.11 -2.81
N PHE A 116 10.21 -12.88 -2.43
CA PHE A 116 9.21 -11.81 -2.37
C PHE A 116 8.66 -11.49 -3.76
N LEU A 117 7.33 -11.42 -3.84
CA LEU A 117 6.65 -11.02 -5.07
C LEU A 117 7.05 -9.60 -5.44
N VAL A 118 7.18 -9.35 -6.75
CA VAL A 118 7.44 -8.02 -7.31
C VAL A 118 6.44 -6.96 -6.83
N ALA A 119 5.22 -7.37 -6.46
CA ALA A 119 4.19 -6.52 -5.88
C ALA A 119 4.67 -5.71 -4.65
N TYR A 120 5.65 -6.23 -3.90
CA TYR A 120 6.23 -5.59 -2.72
C TYR A 120 7.47 -4.73 -3.01
N SER A 121 7.71 -4.42 -4.30
CA SER A 121 8.75 -3.50 -4.76
C SER A 121 8.09 -2.38 -5.54
N SER A 122 8.25 -1.12 -5.15
CA SER A 122 7.52 -0.01 -5.79
C SER A 122 8.25 0.63 -6.96
N TYR A 123 7.50 1.01 -7.99
CA TYR A 123 7.98 1.73 -9.17
C TYR A 123 8.56 3.12 -8.81
N GLY A 124 9.55 3.57 -9.58
CA GLY A 124 10.36 4.76 -9.29
C GLY A 124 9.56 6.05 -9.15
N ASP A 125 8.54 6.28 -9.98
CA ASP A 125 7.75 7.53 -9.91
C ASP A 125 6.92 7.65 -8.63
N LEU A 126 6.59 6.53 -7.97
CA LEU A 126 5.95 6.57 -6.65
C LEU A 126 6.91 7.03 -5.56
N LYS A 127 8.22 6.85 -5.76
CA LYS A 127 9.30 7.27 -4.84
C LYS A 127 9.67 8.74 -5.01
N LYS A 128 9.28 9.38 -6.12
CA LYS A 128 9.49 10.81 -6.37
C LYS A 128 8.50 11.62 -5.53
N ASN A 129 9.01 12.70 -4.92
CA ASN A 129 8.23 13.66 -4.12
C ASN A 129 7.47 13.04 -2.94
N CYS A 130 8.03 11.99 -2.30
CA CYS A 130 7.40 11.31 -1.18
C CYS A 130 7.39 12.16 0.10
N ALA A 131 6.32 12.90 0.34
CA ALA A 131 5.90 13.13 1.73
C ALA A 131 5.36 11.80 2.30
N CYS A 132 5.27 11.67 3.62
CA CYS A 132 4.56 10.57 4.25
C CYS A 132 3.16 11.08 4.63
N LEU A 133 2.08 10.39 4.27
CA LEU A 133 0.72 10.88 4.56
C LEU A 133 0.48 10.86 6.07
N ILE A 134 0.80 9.72 6.68
CA ILE A 134 0.64 9.44 8.10
C ILE A 134 2.01 9.10 8.67
N ASP A 135 2.36 9.66 9.82
CA ASP A 135 3.66 9.37 10.44
C ASP A 135 3.72 7.90 10.87
N ILE A 136 4.59 7.12 10.23
CA ILE A 136 4.68 5.67 10.46
C ILE A 136 5.29 5.30 11.81
N ALA A 137 5.95 6.23 12.51
CA ALA A 137 6.57 5.95 13.81
C ALA A 137 5.58 6.13 14.97
N THR A 138 4.68 7.10 14.86
CA THR A 138 3.73 7.44 15.92
C THR A 138 2.31 6.93 15.66
N PHE A 139 2.11 6.18 14.57
CA PHE A 139 0.80 5.65 14.20
C PHE A 139 0.28 4.58 15.17
N ASN A 140 -1.04 4.54 15.37
CA ASN A 140 -1.71 3.60 16.26
C ASN A 140 -1.93 2.22 15.60
N TYR A 141 -0.88 1.41 15.51
CA TYR A 141 -0.93 0.10 14.86
C TYR A 141 -1.81 -0.92 15.61
N ASP A 142 -1.88 -0.85 16.93
CA ASP A 142 -2.68 -1.73 17.79
C ASP A 142 -4.18 -1.73 17.42
N GLN A 143 -4.74 -0.58 17.07
CA GLN A 143 -6.15 -0.41 16.73
C GLN A 143 -6.41 -0.76 15.26
N ILE A 144 -5.43 -0.56 14.39
CA ILE A 144 -5.62 -0.61 12.94
C ILE A 144 -5.23 -1.97 12.36
N PHE A 145 -4.17 -2.58 12.88
CA PHE A 145 -3.70 -3.88 12.41
C PHE A 145 -4.76 -4.99 12.52
N PRO A 146 -5.54 -5.10 13.62
CA PRO A 146 -6.62 -6.08 13.73
C PRO A 146 -7.78 -5.86 12.75
N LYS A 147 -8.00 -4.61 12.30
CA LYS A 147 -9.01 -4.28 11.26
C LYS A 147 -8.49 -4.55 9.85
N TRP A 148 -7.18 -4.37 9.66
CA TRP A 148 -6.51 -4.58 8.38
C TRP A 148 -6.54 -6.04 7.94
N ILE A 149 -6.26 -6.99 8.85
CA ILE A 149 -6.19 -8.42 8.51
C ILE A 149 -7.51 -8.93 7.89
N PRO A 150 -8.69 -8.73 8.51
CA PRO A 150 -9.96 -9.17 7.92
C PRO A 150 -10.26 -8.48 6.59
N PHE A 151 -9.98 -7.17 6.46
CA PHE A 151 -10.17 -6.47 5.20
C PHE A 151 -9.34 -7.09 4.08
N LYS A 152 -8.04 -7.28 4.34
CA LYS A 152 -7.12 -7.91 3.39
C LYS A 152 -7.63 -9.27 2.97
N ASN A 153 -8.07 -10.11 3.91
CA ASN A 153 -8.56 -11.45 3.60
C ASN A 153 -9.86 -11.42 2.76
N ASN A 154 -10.77 -10.49 3.05
CA ASN A 154 -12.04 -10.36 2.34
C ASN A 154 -11.88 -9.78 0.93
N TYR A 155 -10.88 -8.92 0.71
CA TYR A 155 -10.66 -8.20 -0.54
C TYR A 155 -9.27 -8.45 -1.14
N ASP A 156 -8.73 -9.63 -0.88
CA ASP A 156 -7.35 -10.03 -1.17
C ASP A 156 -6.99 -9.85 -2.65
N PHE A 157 -7.85 -10.30 -3.56
CA PHE A 157 -7.59 -10.17 -4.99
C PHE A 157 -7.61 -8.71 -5.49
N PRO A 158 -8.67 -7.91 -5.27
CA PRO A 158 -8.64 -6.47 -5.58
C PRO A 158 -7.43 -5.74 -4.97
N TYR A 159 -7.12 -6.01 -3.71
CA TYR A 159 -6.01 -5.37 -3.04
C TYR A 159 -4.65 -5.75 -3.65
N ARG A 160 -4.42 -7.02 -3.99
CA ARG A 160 -3.22 -7.42 -4.73
C ARG A 160 -3.12 -6.76 -6.10
N MET A 161 -4.23 -6.63 -6.82
CA MET A 161 -4.24 -5.91 -8.10
C MET A 161 -3.79 -4.45 -7.92
N TYR A 162 -4.24 -3.79 -6.86
CA TYR A 162 -3.73 -2.47 -6.48
C TYR A 162 -2.21 -2.49 -6.26
N LEU A 163 -1.68 -3.43 -5.47
CA LEU A 163 -0.23 -3.53 -5.23
C LEU A 163 0.55 -3.68 -6.53
N TYR A 164 0.10 -4.53 -7.46
CA TYR A 164 0.74 -4.69 -8.76
C TYR A 164 0.76 -3.39 -9.58
N THR A 165 -0.28 -2.55 -9.50
CA THR A 165 -0.29 -1.25 -10.20
C THR A 165 0.79 -0.30 -9.67
N THR A 166 1.22 -0.48 -8.42
CA THR A 166 2.27 0.31 -7.77
C THR A 166 3.65 -0.34 -7.82
N SER A 167 3.74 -1.56 -8.35
CA SER A 167 4.94 -2.37 -8.31
C SER A 167 5.97 -1.99 -9.38
N THR A 168 7.20 -2.48 -9.25
CA THR A 168 8.27 -2.37 -10.27
C THR A 168 8.01 -3.21 -11.52
N MET A 169 6.91 -3.98 -11.58
CA MET A 169 6.51 -4.69 -12.78
C MET A 169 6.40 -3.72 -13.95
N GLU A 170 6.99 -4.05 -15.10
CA GLU A 170 7.10 -3.15 -16.25
C GLU A 170 5.76 -3.01 -16.99
N PHE A 171 4.87 -2.18 -16.45
CA PHE A 171 3.65 -1.75 -17.12
C PHE A 171 3.81 -0.33 -17.66
N LEU A 172 3.29 -0.12 -18.87
CA LEU A 172 2.98 1.21 -19.38
C LEU A 172 1.99 1.93 -18.44
N ILE A 173 2.11 3.25 -18.35
CA ILE A 173 1.34 4.04 -17.37
C ILE A 173 -0.17 4.02 -17.63
N ASP A 174 -0.57 3.91 -18.88
CA ASP A 174 -1.96 3.74 -19.32
C ASP A 174 -2.55 2.40 -18.81
N LEU A 175 -1.79 1.30 -18.89
CA LEU A 175 -2.17 0.01 -18.33
C LEU A 175 -2.27 0.07 -16.81
N ARG A 176 -1.32 0.72 -16.11
CA ARG A 176 -1.40 0.91 -14.65
C ARG A 176 -2.65 1.68 -14.26
N LEU A 177 -2.96 2.76 -14.97
CA LEU A 177 -4.16 3.56 -14.76
C LEU A 177 -5.42 2.72 -14.96
N ALA A 178 -5.50 1.96 -16.05
CA ALA A 178 -6.65 1.12 -16.34
C ALA A 178 -6.86 0.06 -15.24
N LEU A 179 -5.81 -0.65 -14.84
CA LEU A 179 -5.87 -1.63 -13.76
C LEU A 179 -6.27 -0.99 -12.43
N LEU A 180 -5.67 0.13 -12.04
CA LEU A 180 -5.96 0.83 -10.78
C LEU A 180 -7.43 1.28 -10.75
N SER A 181 -7.91 1.85 -11.85
CA SER A 181 -9.29 2.30 -11.96
C SER A 181 -10.30 1.14 -11.82
N GLN A 182 -9.95 -0.06 -12.32
CA GLN A 182 -10.79 -1.25 -12.21
C GLN A 182 -10.95 -1.75 -10.77
N VAL A 183 -9.95 -1.51 -9.89
CA VAL A 183 -10.01 -1.98 -8.48
C VAL A 183 -11.12 -1.28 -7.69
N PHE A 184 -11.58 -0.11 -8.11
CA PHE A 184 -12.67 0.60 -7.46
C PHE A 184 -14.01 -0.13 -7.56
N GLU A 185 -14.26 -0.91 -8.63
CA GLU A 185 -15.52 -1.65 -8.78
C GLU A 185 -15.78 -2.66 -7.65
N PRO A 186 -14.88 -3.64 -7.39
CA PRO A 186 -15.10 -4.61 -6.32
C PRO A 186 -15.02 -3.99 -4.92
N LEU A 187 -14.31 -2.87 -4.75
CA LEU A 187 -14.17 -2.19 -3.47
C LEU A 187 -15.24 -1.14 -3.19
N PHE A 188 -16.08 -0.79 -4.17
CA PHE A 188 -17.08 0.26 -4.04
C PHE A 188 -17.97 0.06 -2.81
N LYS A 189 -18.49 -1.17 -2.63
CA LYS A 189 -19.35 -1.51 -1.49
C LYS A 189 -18.61 -1.35 -0.16
N ALA A 190 -17.33 -1.70 -0.12
CA ALA A 190 -16.50 -1.56 1.08
C ALA A 190 -16.25 -0.08 1.40
N PHE A 191 -15.89 0.72 0.39
CA PHE A 191 -15.55 2.13 0.58
C PHE A 191 -16.74 3.02 0.94
N LEU A 192 -17.92 2.72 0.38
CA LEU A 192 -19.07 3.63 0.46
C LEU A 192 -20.26 3.07 1.21
N ILE A 193 -20.27 1.77 1.56
CA ILE A 193 -21.39 1.09 2.22
C ILE A 193 -22.70 1.33 1.43
N ARG A 194 -22.61 1.17 0.10
CA ARG A 194 -23.70 1.41 -0.85
C ARG A 194 -23.68 0.35 -1.94
N GLU A 195 -24.83 0.17 -2.59
CA GLU A 195 -24.93 -0.68 -3.76
C GLU A 195 -24.10 -0.11 -4.91
N LYS A 196 -23.36 -1.00 -5.59
CA LYS A 196 -22.48 -0.62 -6.69
C LYS A 196 -23.33 -0.19 -7.89
N PRO A 197 -23.08 1.00 -8.47
CA PRO A 197 -23.68 1.38 -9.74
C PRO A 197 -23.40 0.35 -10.83
N GLN A 198 -24.30 0.24 -11.82
CA GLN A 198 -24.09 -0.64 -12.96
C GLN A 198 -22.99 -0.11 -13.90
N ASN A 199 -22.84 1.22 -13.97
CA ASN A 199 -21.90 1.87 -14.87
C ASN A 199 -20.56 2.15 -14.17
N PHE A 200 -19.46 1.69 -14.79
CA PHE A 200 -18.11 1.98 -14.32
C PHE A 200 -17.83 3.48 -14.10
N LYS A 201 -18.37 4.35 -14.98
CA LYS A 201 -18.22 5.80 -14.86
C LYS A 201 -18.79 6.30 -13.53
N GLU A 202 -19.97 5.80 -13.17
CA GLU A 202 -20.67 6.18 -11.94
C GLU A 202 -19.94 5.68 -10.70
N VAL A 203 -19.35 4.47 -10.74
CA VAL A 203 -18.50 3.94 -9.66
C VAL A 203 -17.37 4.92 -9.32
N ILE A 204 -16.61 5.38 -10.33
CA ILE A 204 -15.51 6.32 -10.11
C ILE A 204 -16.04 7.69 -9.68
N GLN A 205 -17.07 8.20 -10.36
CA GLN A 205 -17.66 9.50 -10.06
C GLN A 205 -18.17 9.59 -8.62
N GLU A 206 -18.97 8.62 -8.18
CA GLU A 206 -19.50 8.59 -6.82
C GLU A 206 -18.40 8.44 -5.78
N THR A 207 -17.40 7.60 -6.03
CA THR A 207 -16.25 7.50 -5.12
C THR A 207 -15.54 8.84 -4.97
N ILE A 208 -15.33 9.57 -6.08
CA ILE A 208 -14.72 10.90 -6.03
C ILE A 208 -15.61 11.89 -5.27
N LEU A 209 -16.91 11.95 -5.56
CA LEU A 209 -17.81 12.95 -4.97
C LEU A 209 -18.07 12.70 -3.47
N LEU A 210 -18.05 11.44 -3.03
CA LEU A 210 -18.32 11.08 -1.63
C LEU A 210 -17.06 11.01 -0.76
N LYS A 211 -15.90 10.70 -1.35
CA LYS A 211 -14.65 10.45 -0.60
C LYS A 211 -13.47 11.29 -1.07
N GLY A 212 -13.47 11.72 -2.33
CA GLY A 212 -12.34 12.35 -3.00
C GLY A 212 -12.46 13.85 -3.25
N THR A 213 -13.50 14.52 -2.77
CA THR A 213 -13.79 15.92 -3.14
C THR A 213 -12.62 16.87 -2.88
N SER A 214 -11.86 16.68 -1.79
CA SER A 214 -10.64 17.45 -1.52
C SER A 214 -9.52 17.15 -2.51
N ILE A 215 -9.32 15.88 -2.86
CA ILE A 215 -8.30 15.40 -3.80
C ILE A 215 -8.55 15.92 -5.22
N PHE A 216 -9.82 16.04 -5.63
CA PHE A 216 -10.23 16.45 -6.97
C PHE A 216 -10.82 17.87 -7.02
N LYS A 217 -10.55 18.70 -6.00
CA LYS A 217 -11.12 20.05 -5.86
C LYS A 217 -10.89 20.93 -7.10
N LYS A 218 -9.68 20.90 -7.67
CA LYS A 218 -9.35 21.62 -8.93
C LYS A 218 -10.27 21.19 -10.06
N GLN A 219 -10.40 19.88 -10.29
CA GLN A 219 -11.23 19.32 -11.36
C GLN A 219 -12.73 19.61 -11.20
N ILE A 220 -13.21 19.63 -9.95
CA ILE A 220 -14.60 19.95 -9.63
C ILE A 220 -14.87 21.42 -9.93
N ASN A 221 -14.01 22.32 -9.44
CA ASN A 221 -14.17 23.77 -9.60
C ASN A 221 -14.02 24.22 -11.06
N GLU A 222 -13.08 23.62 -11.79
CA GLU A 222 -12.84 23.92 -13.21
C GLU A 222 -13.79 23.17 -14.16
N VAL A 223 -14.73 22.37 -13.63
CA VAL A 223 -15.71 21.59 -14.40
C VAL A 223 -15.03 20.59 -15.36
N THR A 224 -13.83 20.11 -15.02
CA THR A 224 -13.05 19.14 -15.80
C THR A 224 -13.14 17.70 -15.26
N LEU A 225 -13.84 17.49 -14.14
CA LEU A 225 -14.01 16.16 -13.55
C LEU A 225 -14.68 15.16 -14.50
N ILE A 226 -15.83 15.51 -15.09
CA ILE A 226 -16.55 14.58 -15.98
C ILE A 226 -15.71 14.24 -17.23
N PRO A 227 -15.09 15.21 -17.94
CA PRO A 227 -14.14 14.91 -19.01
C PRO A 227 -12.99 13.98 -18.59
N MET A 228 -12.44 14.17 -17.39
CA MET A 228 -11.39 13.29 -16.85
C MET A 228 -11.91 11.86 -16.62
N ILE A 229 -13.10 11.68 -16.05
CA ILE A 229 -13.67 10.35 -15.84
C ILE A 229 -13.97 9.66 -17.17
N ASP A 230 -14.40 10.40 -18.19
CA ASP A 230 -14.58 9.85 -19.54
C ASP A 230 -13.25 9.35 -20.15
N LYS A 231 -12.14 10.05 -19.89
CA LYS A 231 -10.80 9.59 -20.25
C LYS A 231 -10.42 8.30 -19.51
N ILE A 232 -10.69 8.20 -18.20
CA ILE A 232 -10.44 6.98 -17.40
C ILE A 232 -11.20 5.79 -17.98
N LYS A 233 -12.51 5.95 -18.20
CA LYS A 233 -13.38 4.92 -18.80
C LYS A 233 -12.85 4.48 -20.17
N THR A 234 -12.46 5.44 -21.00
CA THR A 234 -11.97 5.17 -22.35
C THR A 234 -10.65 4.40 -22.32
N ASN A 235 -9.71 4.81 -21.46
CA ASN A 235 -8.45 4.12 -21.22
C ASN A 235 -8.67 2.67 -20.76
N ARG A 236 -9.55 2.46 -19.78
CA ARG A 236 -9.93 1.12 -19.30
C ARG A 236 -10.50 0.26 -20.42
N ASN A 237 -11.40 0.82 -21.24
CA ASN A 237 -12.03 0.07 -22.33
C ASN A 237 -11.06 -0.30 -23.44
N GLN A 238 -9.98 0.45 -23.64
CA GLN A 238 -8.94 0.12 -24.61
C GLN A 238 -8.26 -1.22 -24.33
N LEU A 239 -8.18 -1.65 -23.05
CA LEU A 239 -7.67 -2.98 -22.71
C LEU A 239 -8.49 -4.13 -23.32
N PHE A 240 -9.76 -3.89 -23.63
CA PHE A 240 -10.72 -4.91 -24.05
C PHE A 240 -11.20 -4.75 -25.50
N HIS A 241 -10.68 -3.76 -26.24
CA HIS A 241 -11.12 -3.47 -27.60
C HIS A 241 -9.93 -3.32 -28.55
N VAL A 242 -10.04 -3.94 -29.74
CA VAL A 242 -9.03 -3.87 -30.80
C VAL A 242 -9.01 -2.50 -31.49
N GLU A 243 -10.14 -1.79 -31.51
CA GLU A 243 -10.27 -0.48 -32.15
C GLU A 243 -9.73 0.65 -31.27
N LYS A 244 -8.90 1.51 -31.88
CA LYS A 244 -8.36 2.71 -31.24
C LYS A 244 -9.50 3.65 -30.84
N LYS A 245 -9.69 3.85 -29.52
CA LYS A 245 -10.67 4.79 -29.01
C LYS A 245 -10.21 6.24 -29.24
N LYS A 246 -11.16 7.17 -29.39
CA LYS A 246 -10.91 8.62 -29.36
C LYS A 246 -10.98 9.09 -27.90
N ASN A 247 -10.32 10.21 -27.55
CA ASN A 247 -10.32 10.78 -26.19
C ASN A 247 -9.64 9.88 -25.12
N ILE A 248 -8.48 9.34 -25.45
CA ILE A 248 -7.61 8.61 -24.50
C ILE A 248 -6.65 9.62 -23.85
N PRO A 249 -6.37 9.50 -22.54
CA PRO A 249 -5.34 10.33 -21.90
C PRO A 249 -3.97 10.05 -22.50
N ASN A 250 -3.15 11.09 -22.70
CA ASN A 250 -1.74 10.92 -23.05
C ASN A 250 -0.93 10.40 -21.85
N GLY A 251 0.38 10.15 -22.02
CA GLY A 251 1.23 9.61 -20.97
C GLY A 251 1.27 10.47 -19.69
N SER A 252 1.41 11.79 -19.83
CA SER A 252 1.42 12.74 -18.71
C SER A 252 0.07 12.77 -17.99
N GLU A 253 -1.03 12.79 -18.75
CA GLU A 253 -2.39 12.73 -18.20
C GLU A 253 -2.63 11.41 -17.47
N CYS A 254 -2.15 10.28 -18.02
CA CYS A 254 -2.24 8.98 -17.36
C CYS A 254 -1.53 9.00 -16.01
N LEU A 255 -0.32 9.56 -15.95
CA LEU A 255 0.47 9.65 -14.73
C LEU A 255 -0.22 10.52 -13.66
N TYR A 256 -0.74 11.68 -14.08
CA TYR A 256 -1.49 12.58 -13.20
C TYR A 256 -2.73 11.92 -12.61
N ILE A 257 -3.57 11.33 -13.47
CA ILE A 257 -4.79 10.64 -13.04
C ILE A 257 -4.44 9.44 -12.17
N PHE A 258 -3.41 8.67 -12.51
CA PHE A 258 -2.94 7.54 -11.71
C PHE A 258 -2.56 7.97 -10.29
N HIS A 259 -1.84 9.08 -10.13
CA HIS A 259 -1.49 9.59 -8.80
C HIS A 259 -2.70 10.07 -7.99
N LYS A 260 -3.64 10.79 -8.63
CA LYS A 260 -4.89 11.20 -7.97
C LYS A 260 -5.72 9.99 -7.54
N LEU A 261 -5.90 8.98 -8.40
CA LEU A 261 -6.62 7.75 -8.05
C LEU A 261 -5.89 6.90 -7.01
N ASN A 262 -4.55 6.85 -7.04
CA ASN A 262 -3.78 6.13 -6.03
C ASN A 262 -3.95 6.77 -4.64
N LEU A 263 -3.96 8.11 -4.59
CA LEU A 263 -4.24 8.84 -3.36
C LEU A 263 -5.68 8.62 -2.88
N LEU A 264 -6.67 8.68 -3.79
CA LEU A 264 -8.07 8.38 -3.47
C LEU A 264 -8.25 6.98 -2.91
N TYR A 265 -7.64 5.98 -3.55
CA TYR A 265 -7.70 4.59 -3.11
C TYR A 265 -7.17 4.44 -1.68
N ARG A 266 -6.00 5.04 -1.40
CA ARG A 266 -5.40 5.03 -0.06
C ARG A 266 -6.26 5.78 0.94
N TYR A 267 -6.80 6.94 0.58
CA TYR A 267 -7.71 7.72 1.41
C TYR A 267 -8.94 6.89 1.82
N CYS A 268 -9.62 6.25 0.85
CA CYS A 268 -10.77 5.39 1.12
C CYS A 268 -10.43 4.22 2.05
N LEU A 269 -9.27 3.57 1.84
CA LEU A 269 -8.82 2.49 2.73
C LEU A 269 -8.53 2.97 4.14
N LEU A 270 -7.89 4.13 4.28
CA LEU A 270 -7.56 4.68 5.59
C LEU A 270 -8.81 5.07 6.37
N GLU A 271 -9.79 5.70 5.72
CA GLU A 271 -11.10 5.95 6.34
C GLU A 271 -11.84 4.65 6.67
N LEU A 272 -11.78 3.63 5.81
CA LEU A 272 -12.40 2.32 6.07
C LEU A 272 -11.78 1.63 7.30
N LEU A 273 -10.50 1.87 7.55
CA LEU A 273 -9.81 1.42 8.76
C LEU A 273 -10.08 2.33 9.98
N GLU A 274 -10.93 3.35 9.83
CA GLU A 274 -11.27 4.35 10.82
C GLU A 274 -10.08 5.22 11.24
N VAL A 275 -9.16 5.50 10.32
CA VAL A 275 -8.11 6.50 10.53
C VAL A 275 -8.71 7.90 10.34
N ASP A 276 -8.60 8.75 11.36
CA ASP A 276 -9.01 10.15 11.25
C ASP A 276 -8.03 10.94 10.36
N LEU A 277 -8.43 11.12 9.10
CA LEU A 277 -7.63 11.86 8.12
C LEU A 277 -7.67 13.38 8.31
N SER A 278 -8.56 13.91 9.16
CA SER A 278 -8.59 15.35 9.45
C SER A 278 -7.32 15.81 10.16
N THR A 279 -6.75 14.95 11.01
CA THR A 279 -5.45 15.12 11.68
C THR A 279 -4.27 15.26 10.69
N TYR A 280 -4.44 14.79 9.45
CA TYR A 280 -3.40 14.81 8.42
C TYR A 280 -3.72 15.74 7.23
N SER A 281 -4.71 16.62 7.38
CA SER A 281 -5.20 17.52 6.32
C SER A 281 -4.10 18.31 5.62
N SER A 282 -3.20 18.98 6.36
CA SER A 282 -2.10 19.74 5.75
C SER A 282 -1.13 18.88 4.94
N ARG A 283 -0.88 17.63 5.37
CA ARG A 283 -0.04 16.70 4.61
C ARG A 283 -0.76 16.24 3.35
N LEU A 284 -2.06 15.97 3.44
CA LEU A 284 -2.88 15.63 2.28
C LEU A 284 -2.90 16.77 1.26
N GLU A 285 -3.07 18.02 1.69
CA GLU A 285 -3.01 19.20 0.83
C GLU A 285 -1.65 19.32 0.14
N ASN A 286 -0.54 19.19 0.87
CA ASN A 286 0.80 19.19 0.29
C ASN A 286 0.98 18.10 -0.77
N PHE A 287 0.43 16.90 -0.55
CA PHE A 287 0.43 15.84 -1.56
C PHE A 287 -0.35 16.21 -2.81
N ILE A 288 -1.54 16.77 -2.64
CA ILE A 288 -2.41 17.21 -3.73
C ILE A 288 -1.69 18.27 -4.57
N THR A 289 -1.13 19.29 -3.92
CA THR A 289 -0.36 20.35 -4.57
C THR A 289 0.85 19.79 -5.31
N THR A 290 1.60 18.87 -4.70
CA THR A 290 2.76 18.23 -5.34
C THR A 290 2.37 17.48 -6.62
N ILE A 291 1.24 16.75 -6.60
CA ILE A 291 0.73 16.05 -7.79
C ILE A 291 0.33 17.05 -8.88
N GLU A 292 -0.28 18.17 -8.49
CA GLU A 292 -0.72 19.23 -9.42
C GLU A 292 0.45 19.96 -10.06
N THR A 293 1.41 20.43 -9.26
CA THR A 293 2.60 21.15 -9.78
C THR A 293 3.44 20.25 -10.68
N SER A 294 3.64 18.98 -10.30
CA SER A 294 4.40 18.03 -11.11
C SER A 294 3.77 17.77 -12.48
N PHE A 295 2.44 17.90 -12.59
CA PHE A 295 1.74 17.75 -13.86
C PHE A 295 1.83 19.02 -14.70
N ASP A 296 1.61 20.18 -14.09
CA ASP A 296 1.69 21.48 -14.76
C ASP A 296 3.11 21.71 -15.36
N ASP A 297 4.17 21.20 -14.72
CA ASP A 297 5.56 21.24 -15.25
C ASP A 297 5.80 20.33 -16.47
N CYS A 298 4.95 19.31 -16.65
CA CYS A 298 5.09 18.29 -17.72
C CYS A 298 4.13 18.50 -18.90
N SER A 299 3.22 19.48 -18.81
CA SER A 299 2.15 19.78 -19.78
C SER A 299 2.43 21.05 -20.58
#